data_AF-A0A4Z0MB67-F1
#
_entry.id   AF-A0A4Z0MB67-F1
#
_cell.length_a   1.000
_cell.length_b   1.000
_cell.length_c   1.000
_cell.angle_alpha   90.00
_cell.angle_beta   90.00
_cell.angle_gamma   90.00
#
_symmetry.space_group_name_H-M   'P 1'
#
loop_
_entity.id
_entity.type
_entity.pdbx_description
1 polymer ?
#
loop_
_entity_poly.entity_id
_entity_poly.type
_entity_poly.pdbx_seq_one_letter_code
_entity_poly.pdbx_strand_id
1 'polypeptide(L)' 'MSYNPKFGPNAQTPAERANVLRQIKATNPDLVKKATPYVHRLYGQYVAGELSWEEVCALRDAPQILPDVYNQPQ' A
#
# COMPACT_ATOMS: atom_id res chain seq x y z
N MET A 1 21.16 -4.99 13.05
CA MET A 1 20.29 -3.99 12.40
C MET A 1 20.78 -3.83 10.97
N SER A 2 20.19 -4.56 10.03
CA SER A 2 20.65 -4.59 8.64
C SER A 2 20.20 -3.33 7.92
N TYR A 3 21.14 -2.40 7.74
CA TYR A 3 20.98 -1.18 6.97
C TYR A 3 20.79 -1.56 5.49
N ASN A 4 19.60 -1.32 4.95
CA ASN A 4 19.34 -1.47 3.51
C ASN A 4 19.54 -0.10 2.84
N PRO A 5 20.63 0.12 2.09
CA PRO A 5 20.96 1.42 1.48
C PRO A 5 19.98 1.85 0.38
N LYS A 6 19.02 0.99 -0.03
CA LYS A 6 17.92 1.39 -0.92
C LYS A 6 17.07 2.51 -0.30
N PHE A 7 17.08 2.63 1.03
CA PHE A 7 16.42 3.68 1.81
C PHE A 7 17.49 4.44 2.62
N GLY A 8 18.34 5.21 1.93
CA GLY A 8 19.45 5.96 2.53
C GLY A 8 19.04 6.89 3.70
N PRO A 9 19.97 7.66 4.31
CA PRO A 9 19.73 8.45 5.53
C PRO A 9 18.64 9.56 5.42
N ASN A 10 17.99 9.67 4.26
CA ASN A 10 16.76 10.44 3.99
C ASN A 10 15.50 9.55 3.94
N ALA A 11 15.54 8.33 4.46
CA ALA A 11 14.39 7.43 4.52
C ALA A 11 13.34 8.05 5.43
N GLN A 12 12.24 8.49 4.82
CA GLN A 12 11.08 9.01 5.54
C GLN A 12 10.74 8.08 6.72
N THR A 13 10.70 8.66 7.90
CA THR A 13 10.25 7.98 9.11
C THR A 13 8.79 7.52 8.94
N PRO A 14 8.35 6.49 9.68
CA PRO A 14 6.95 6.08 9.65
C PRO A 14 5.96 7.23 9.88
N ALA A 15 6.30 8.18 10.76
CA ALA A 15 5.47 9.36 11.01
C ALA A 15 5.34 10.28 9.78
N GLU A 16 6.44 10.49 9.05
CA GLU A 16 6.43 11.25 7.80
C GLU A 16 5.64 10.54 6.71
N ARG A 17 5.79 9.21 6.58
CA ARG A 17 5.02 8.40 5.64
C ARG A 17 3.53 8.43 5.95
N ALA A 18 3.15 8.40 7.23
CA ALA A 18 1.75 8.56 7.64
C ALA A 18 1.18 9.94 7.28
N ASN A 19 1.99 11.00 7.41
CA ASN A 19 1.60 12.35 6.99
C ASN A 19 1.39 12.44 5.47
N VAL A 20 2.31 11.88 4.68
CA VAL A 20 2.18 11.79 3.21
C VAL A 20 0.93 11.00 2.83
N LEU A 21 0.69 9.85 3.45
CA LEU A 21 -0.51 9.04 3.20
C LEU A 21 -1.80 9.83 3.51
N ARG A 22 -1.81 10.60 4.60
CA ARG A 22 -2.94 11.46 4.95
C ARG A 22 -3.17 12.55 3.90
N GLN A 23 -2.12 13.18 3.38
CA GLN A 23 -2.24 14.18 2.31
C GLN A 23 -2.78 13.56 1.02
N ILE A 24 -2.26 12.40 0.60
CA ILE A 24 -2.74 11.69 -0.59
C ILE A 24 -4.22 11.34 -0.47
N LYS A 25 -4.64 10.84 0.70
CA LYS A 25 -6.05 10.52 0.99
C LYS A 25 -6.96 11.75 0.97
N ALA A 26 -6.44 12.91 1.41
CA ALA A 26 -7.19 14.17 1.39
C ALA A 26 -7.35 14.71 -0.04
N THR A 27 -6.31 14.60 -0.88
CA THR A 27 -6.37 15.05 -2.28
C THR A 27 -7.20 14.11 -3.16
N ASN A 28 -7.20 12.81 -2.87
CA ASN A 28 -7.93 11.79 -3.63
C ASN A 28 -8.88 11.00 -2.72
N PRO A 29 -10.07 11.56 -2.39
CA PRO A 29 -11.02 10.90 -1.50
C PRO A 29 -11.54 9.56 -2.04
N ASP A 30 -11.53 9.35 -3.36
CA ASP A 30 -11.92 8.07 -3.97
C ASP A 30 -10.96 6.92 -3.64
N LEU A 31 -9.69 7.22 -3.34
CA LEU A 31 -8.72 6.22 -2.87
C LEU A 31 -9.09 5.66 -1.48
N VAL A 32 -9.82 6.43 -0.68
CA VAL A 32 -10.30 6.00 0.63
C VAL A 32 -11.64 5.27 0.48
N LYS A 33 -12.56 5.81 -0.33
CA LYS A 33 -13.89 5.22 -0.53
C LYS A 33 -13.84 3.81 -1.10
N LYS A 34 -12.86 3.50 -1.94
CA LYS A 34 -12.69 2.18 -2.58
C LYS A 34 -11.63 1.31 -1.90
N ALA A 35 -11.09 1.73 -0.74
CA ALA A 35 -10.06 0.96 -0.07
C ALA A 35 -10.65 -0.30 0.57
N THR A 36 -10.34 -1.46 -0.01
CA THR A 36 -10.64 -2.76 0.61
C THR A 36 -9.74 -2.98 1.83
N PRO A 37 -10.06 -3.93 2.74
CA PRO A 37 -9.19 -4.28 3.86
C PRO A 37 -7.75 -4.63 3.44
N TYR A 38 -7.59 -5.22 2.25
CA TYR A 38 -6.28 -5.47 1.64
C TYR A 38 -5.51 -4.17 1.37
N VAL A 39 -6.16 -3.17 0.76
CA VAL A 39 -5.55 -1.86 0.49
C VAL A 39 -5.18 -1.14 1.80
N HIS A 40 -5.99 -1.28 2.85
CA HIS A 40 -5.64 -0.78 4.19
C HIS A 40 -4.38 -1.44 4.76
N ARG A 41 -4.20 -2.75 4.54
CA ARG A 41 -2.97 -3.46 4.93
C ARG A 41 -1.76 -2.92 4.18
N LEU A 42 -1.86 -2.71 2.87
CA LEU A 42 -0.78 -2.13 2.06
C LEU A 42 -0.36 -0.74 2.56
N TYR A 43 -1.33 0.10 2.94
CA TYR A 43 -1.05 1.40 3.56
C TYR A 43 -0.28 1.28 4.89
N GLY A 44 -0.58 0.26 5.70
CA GLY A 44 0.17 -0.03 6.92
C GLY A 44 1.63 -0.40 6.64
N GLN A 45 1.85 -1.25 5.64
CA GLN A 45 3.19 -1.67 5.20
C GLN A 45 4.00 -0.51 4.60
N TYR A 46 3.31 0.39 3.88
CA TYR A 46 3.89 1.67 3.49
C TYR A 46 4.29 2.51 4.70
N VAL A 47 3.43 2.70 5.69
CA VAL A 47 3.85 3.47 6.88
C VAL A 47 5.03 2.80 7.60
N ALA A 48 5.07 1.46 7.66
CA ALA A 48 6.11 0.69 8.34
C ALA A 48 7.49 0.72 7.68
N GLY A 49 7.62 1.19 6.43
CA GLY A 49 8.90 1.10 5.71
C GLY A 49 9.01 -0.14 4.81
N GLU A 50 8.03 -1.04 4.85
CA GLU A 50 8.09 -2.34 4.17
C GLU A 50 7.82 -2.27 2.67
N LEU A 51 7.01 -1.30 2.25
CA LEU A 51 6.69 -1.03 0.83
C LEU A 51 6.96 0.43 0.47
N SER A 52 7.38 0.70 -0.75
CA SER A 52 7.35 2.01 -1.40
C SER A 52 5.92 2.39 -1.85
N TRP A 53 5.68 3.67 -2.17
CA TRP A 53 4.36 4.08 -2.67
C TRP A 53 4.03 3.44 -4.03
N GLU A 54 5.05 3.28 -4.88
CA GLU A 54 4.92 2.63 -6.19
C GLU A 54 4.50 1.16 -6.05
N GLU A 55 5.09 0.43 -5.10
CA GLU A 55 4.69 -0.95 -4.78
C GLU A 55 3.25 -1.02 -4.24
N VAL A 56 2.82 -0.05 -3.43
CA VAL A 56 1.42 0.05 -2.98
C VAL A 56 0.48 0.25 -4.17
N CYS A 57 0.80 1.15 -5.09
CA CYS A 57 -0.01 1.38 -6.29
C CYS A 57 -0.06 0.12 -7.16
N ALA A 58 1.08 -0.52 -7.42
CA ALA A 58 1.15 -1.75 -8.20
C ALA A 58 0.32 -2.88 -7.58
N LEU A 59 0.41 -3.09 -6.25
CA LEU A 59 -0.35 -4.14 -5.55
C LEU A 59 -1.85 -3.81 -5.45
N ARG A 60 -2.21 -2.52 -5.38
CA ARG A 60 -3.62 -2.08 -5.40
C ARG A 60 -4.24 -2.27 -6.78
N ASP A 61 -3.51 -1.92 -7.83
CA ASP A 61 -3.99 -1.94 -9.21
C ASP A 61 -3.84 -3.32 -9.86
N ALA A 62 -3.05 -4.20 -9.26
CA ALA A 62 -3.01 -5.61 -9.62
C ALA A 62 -4.43 -6.19 -9.48
N PRO A 63 -4.93 -6.92 -10.49
CA PRO A 63 -6.15 -7.68 -10.33
C PRO A 63 -5.91 -8.61 -9.15
N GLN A 64 -6.67 -8.43 -8.06
CA GLN A 64 -6.71 -9.42 -7.02
C GLN A 64 -7.19 -10.69 -7.71
N ILE A 65 -6.26 -11.62 -7.97
CA ILE A 65 -6.61 -12.97 -8.34
C ILE A 65 -7.30 -13.52 -7.10
N LEU A 66 -8.60 -13.22 -6.98
CA LEU A 66 -9.51 -14.01 -6.19
C LEU A 66 -9.32 -15.42 -6.79
N PRO A 67 -8.82 -16.40 -6.02
CA PRO A 67 -8.86 -17.77 -6.49
C PRO A 67 -10.31 -18.02 -6.87
N ASP A 68 -10.51 -18.39 -8.12
CA ASP A 68 -11.81 -18.64 -8.73
C ASP A 68 -12.46 -19.82 -8.00
N VAL A 69 -13.16 -19.55 -6.89
CA VAL A 69 -13.91 -20.59 -6.13
C VAL A 69 -15.32 -20.77 -6.71
N TYR A 70 -15.62 -20.20 -7.88
CA TYR A 70 -16.93 -20.33 -8.51
C TYR A 70 -16.82 -20.52 -10.01
N ASN A 71 -16.18 -21.61 -10.44
CA ASN A 71 -16.57 -22.25 -11.71
C ASN A 71 -16.13 -23.72 -11.79
N GLN A 72 -16.84 -24.60 -11.07
CA GLN A 72 -16.95 -25.99 -11.51
C GLN A 72 -18.18 -26.10 -12.43
N PRO A 73 -18.02 -26.33 -13.74
CA PRO A 73 -19.14 -26.79 -14.55
C PRO A 73 -19.59 -28.17 -14.06
N GLN A 74 -20.91 -28.37 -14.06
CA GLN A 74 -21.62 -29.55 -13.58
C GLN A 74 -21.21 -30.85 -14.28
#